data_AF-A0A0F8EEB6-F1
#
_entry.id   AF-A0A0F8EEB6-F1
#
_cell.length_a   1.000
_cell.length_b   1.000
_cell.length_c   1.000
_cell.angle_alpha   90.00
_cell.angle_beta   90.00
_cell.angle_gamma   90.00
#
_symmetry.space_group_name_H-M   'P 1'
#
loop_
_entity.id
_entity.type
_entity.pdbx_description
1 polymer ?
#
loop_
_entity_poly.entity_id
_entity_poly.type
_entity_poly.pdbx_seq_one_letter_code
_entity_poly.pdbx_strand_id
1 'polypeptide(L)'
;MPGARAELVIDYYNRRIKVMDFTGLFEEISGTLEALAEAEEMGKIIVYTPPEKGHEPKNCGYAEEGTIRGYYAGKDCHIFSSYPKNSRGISFHKEKEDQVIKNCLRKSRGAEKILQKSGDSRKKGSWIKQYEKIRLPEEYTLRPAVQADASTMATLYSQGFQFYPTPLHMESYLLKTMDSNVLYFLVEKQGEIVSLASAEMDSETGSAEITDCLTVPSERGKGLIKELITALEKELSYRNFLSSYTLCRASSPGINAAFASQGYAYTGRLVNNCRIERGFEDMNIWCKRLK
;
A
#
# COMPACT_ATOMS: atom_id res chain seq x y z
N MET A 1 -33.21 -16.29 14.72
CA MET A 1 -32.11 -15.30 14.69
C MET A 1 -31.64 -15.20 13.25
N PRO A 2 -31.34 -14.01 12.71
CA PRO A 2 -30.69 -13.96 11.40
C PRO A 2 -29.36 -14.72 11.52
N GLY A 3 -29.14 -15.72 10.66
CA GLY A 3 -27.90 -16.52 10.66
C GLY A 3 -26.68 -15.68 10.29
N ALA A 4 -25.48 -16.23 10.52
CA ALA A 4 -24.24 -15.55 10.18
C ALA A 4 -24.14 -15.19 8.68
N ARG A 5 -23.49 -14.06 8.38
CA ARG A 5 -23.33 -13.51 7.02
C ARG A 5 -21.96 -12.88 6.86
N ALA A 6 -21.45 -12.87 5.64
CA ALA A 6 -20.22 -12.19 5.26
C ALA A 6 -20.37 -11.43 3.95
N GLU A 7 -19.69 -10.28 3.87
CA GLU A 7 -19.48 -9.54 2.63
C GLU A 7 -18.16 -9.96 2.00
N LEU A 8 -18.22 -10.42 0.75
CA LEU A 8 -17.08 -11.03 0.06
C LEU A 8 -16.69 -10.25 -1.18
N VAL A 9 -15.38 -10.11 -1.38
CA VAL A 9 -14.79 -9.73 -2.66
C VAL A 9 -14.01 -10.94 -3.20
N ILE A 10 -14.46 -11.45 -4.34
CA ILE A 10 -13.79 -12.57 -5.03
C ILE A 10 -12.81 -12.00 -6.06
N ASP A 11 -11.52 -12.18 -5.81
CA ASP A 11 -10.44 -11.67 -6.64
C ASP A 11 -9.80 -12.85 -7.40
N TYR A 12 -10.40 -13.14 -8.55
CA TYR A 12 -9.99 -14.24 -9.44
C TYR A 12 -8.55 -14.10 -9.93
N TYR A 13 -8.10 -12.87 -10.22
CA TYR A 13 -6.75 -12.63 -10.72
C TYR A 13 -5.69 -13.04 -9.70
N ASN A 14 -5.88 -12.65 -8.43
CA ASN A 14 -4.98 -13.00 -7.33
C ASN A 14 -5.31 -14.36 -6.69
N ARG A 15 -6.39 -15.02 -7.15
CA ARG A 15 -6.93 -16.27 -6.62
C ARG A 15 -7.15 -16.21 -5.11
N ARG A 16 -7.90 -15.21 -4.66
CA ARG A 16 -8.20 -15.00 -3.25
C ARG A 16 -9.64 -14.56 -3.01
N ILE A 17 -10.16 -14.90 -1.84
CA ILE A 17 -11.41 -14.37 -1.29
C ILE A 17 -11.04 -13.37 -0.21
N LYS A 18 -11.64 -12.18 -0.22
CA LYS A 18 -11.56 -11.23 0.88
C LYS A 18 -12.91 -11.18 1.59
N VAL A 19 -12.92 -11.39 2.89
CA VAL A 19 -14.04 -11.11 3.78
C VAL A 19 -13.87 -9.67 4.27
N MET A 20 -14.72 -8.77 3.80
CA MET A 20 -14.65 -7.34 4.11
C MET A 20 -15.40 -6.99 5.40
N ASP A 21 -16.52 -7.69 5.65
CA ASP A 21 -17.24 -7.64 6.92
C ASP A 21 -17.95 -8.98 7.17
N PHE A 22 -18.30 -9.24 8.43
CA PHE A 22 -19.15 -10.36 8.81
C PHE A 22 -19.98 -10.07 10.07
N THR A 23 -21.13 -10.73 10.14
CA THR A 23 -22.07 -10.68 11.28
C THR A 23 -22.42 -12.09 11.75
N GLY A 24 -22.70 -12.25 13.04
CA GLY A 24 -22.82 -13.58 13.66
C GLY A 24 -21.47 -14.20 13.99
N LEU A 25 -21.47 -15.50 14.33
CA LEU A 25 -20.26 -16.24 14.65
C LEU A 25 -19.48 -16.57 13.38
N PHE A 26 -18.18 -16.26 13.33
CA PHE A 26 -17.33 -16.57 12.18
C PHE A 26 -17.24 -18.08 11.92
N GLU A 27 -17.33 -18.90 12.95
CA GLU A 27 -17.34 -20.37 12.85
C GLU A 27 -18.49 -20.88 11.96
N GLU A 28 -19.66 -20.21 11.98
CA GLU A 28 -20.81 -20.59 11.15
C GLU A 28 -20.56 -20.37 9.65
N ILE A 29 -19.67 -19.43 9.28
CA ILE A 29 -19.34 -19.13 7.88
C ILE A 29 -18.01 -19.72 7.43
N SER A 30 -17.10 -20.07 8.35
CA SER A 30 -15.75 -20.53 8.01
C SER A 30 -15.77 -21.76 7.09
N GLY A 31 -16.60 -22.76 7.39
CA GLY A 31 -16.73 -23.95 6.54
C GLY A 31 -17.30 -23.64 5.15
N THR A 32 -18.20 -22.66 5.04
CA THR A 32 -18.71 -22.20 3.74
C THR A 32 -17.64 -21.45 2.94
N LEU A 33 -16.81 -20.64 3.60
CA LEU A 33 -15.69 -19.96 2.95
C LEU A 33 -14.65 -20.95 2.41
N GLU A 34 -14.36 -22.02 3.16
CA GLU A 34 -13.46 -23.09 2.72
C GLU A 34 -14.03 -23.84 1.52
N ALA A 35 -15.30 -24.25 1.56
CA ALA A 35 -15.97 -24.91 0.44
C ALA A 35 -16.03 -24.02 -0.81
N LEU A 36 -16.29 -22.72 -0.64
CA LEU A 36 -16.26 -21.75 -1.74
C LEU A 36 -14.84 -21.60 -2.30
N ALA A 37 -13.83 -21.53 -1.44
CA ALA A 37 -12.46 -21.44 -1.88
C ALA A 37 -12.00 -22.69 -2.64
N GLU A 38 -12.45 -23.87 -2.25
CA GLU A 38 -12.20 -25.10 -3.00
C GLU A 38 -12.90 -25.09 -4.36
N ALA A 39 -14.21 -24.78 -4.39
CA ALA A 39 -15.01 -24.76 -5.61
C ALA A 39 -14.49 -23.75 -6.66
N GLU A 40 -14.06 -22.58 -6.21
CA GLU A 40 -13.52 -21.51 -7.08
C GLU A 40 -11.99 -21.60 -7.25
N GLU A 41 -11.37 -22.67 -6.75
CA GLU A 41 -9.93 -22.90 -6.71
C GLU A 41 -9.09 -21.72 -6.16
N MET A 42 -9.60 -21.04 -5.15
CA MET A 42 -8.93 -19.94 -4.47
C MET A 42 -7.79 -20.47 -3.59
N GLY A 43 -6.65 -19.77 -3.64
CA GLY A 43 -5.46 -20.18 -2.90
C GLY A 43 -5.34 -19.53 -1.52
N LYS A 44 -6.13 -18.50 -1.25
CA LYS A 44 -6.03 -17.68 -0.03
C LYS A 44 -7.40 -17.10 0.34
N ILE A 45 -7.73 -17.12 1.62
CA ILE A 45 -8.86 -16.37 2.19
C ILE A 45 -8.27 -15.32 3.13
N ILE A 46 -8.71 -14.07 3.00
CA ILE A 46 -8.25 -12.95 3.81
C ILE A 46 -9.44 -12.36 4.54
N VAL A 47 -9.32 -12.14 5.84
CA VAL A 47 -10.37 -11.55 6.67
C VAL A 47 -9.89 -10.20 7.17
N TYR A 48 -10.61 -9.16 6.80
CA TYR A 48 -10.48 -7.82 7.35
C TYR A 48 -11.42 -7.75 8.55
N THR A 49 -10.89 -7.43 9.72
CA THR A 49 -11.71 -7.40 10.94
C THR A 49 -11.26 -6.31 11.89
N PRO A 50 -12.19 -5.63 12.59
CA PRO A 50 -11.83 -4.78 13.71
C PRO A 50 -11.21 -5.63 14.85
N PRO A 51 -10.40 -5.03 15.74
CA PRO A 51 -9.69 -5.75 16.79
C PRO A 51 -10.62 -6.53 17.72
N GLU A 52 -11.81 -5.99 17.99
CA GLU A 52 -12.81 -6.56 18.89
C GLU A 52 -13.30 -7.94 18.41
N LYS A 53 -13.32 -8.17 17.09
CA LYS A 53 -13.73 -9.44 16.46
C LYS A 53 -12.56 -10.33 16.06
N GLY A 54 -11.29 -9.91 16.26
CA GLY A 54 -10.12 -10.63 15.75
C GLY A 54 -9.91 -12.04 16.33
N HIS A 55 -10.49 -12.33 17.49
CA HIS A 55 -10.45 -13.68 18.08
C HIS A 55 -11.26 -14.70 17.28
N GLU A 56 -12.29 -14.27 16.54
CA GLU A 56 -13.17 -15.16 15.79
C GLU A 56 -12.46 -15.90 14.65
N PRO A 57 -11.84 -15.24 13.66
CA PRO A 57 -11.08 -15.94 12.61
C PRO A 57 -9.88 -16.70 13.19
N LYS A 58 -9.27 -16.18 14.26
CA LYS A 58 -8.16 -16.84 14.95
C LYS A 58 -8.55 -18.20 15.55
N ASN A 59 -9.73 -18.28 16.17
CA ASN A 59 -10.25 -19.53 16.74
C ASN A 59 -10.55 -20.58 15.65
N CYS A 60 -10.86 -20.12 14.44
CA CYS A 60 -11.01 -20.97 13.25
C CYS A 60 -9.68 -21.29 12.54
N GLY A 61 -8.52 -20.98 13.16
CA GLY A 61 -7.21 -21.35 12.65
C GLY A 61 -6.60 -20.38 11.63
N TYR A 62 -7.21 -19.22 11.39
CA TYR A 62 -6.62 -18.20 10.52
C TYR A 62 -5.43 -17.54 11.23
N ALA A 63 -4.35 -17.30 10.47
CA ALA A 63 -3.15 -16.67 10.97
C ALA A 63 -3.19 -15.15 10.77
N GLU A 64 -2.87 -14.38 11.80
CA GLU A 64 -2.73 -12.93 11.68
C GLU A 64 -1.45 -12.59 10.89
N GLU A 65 -1.59 -11.79 9.83
CA GLU A 65 -0.47 -11.38 8.96
C GLU A 65 -0.04 -9.92 9.17
N GLY A 66 -0.93 -9.10 9.74
CA GLY A 66 -0.62 -7.73 10.07
C GLY A 66 -1.84 -6.89 10.37
N THR A 67 -1.59 -5.59 10.58
CA THR A 67 -2.61 -4.63 10.97
C THR A 67 -2.54 -3.40 10.06
N ILE A 68 -3.66 -3.00 9.46
CA ILE A 68 -3.79 -1.70 8.80
C ILE A 68 -4.26 -0.69 9.85
N ARG A 69 -3.35 0.16 10.33
CA ARG A 69 -3.66 1.08 11.43
C ARG A 69 -4.55 2.23 10.98
N GLY A 70 -5.59 2.52 11.77
CA GLY A 70 -6.54 3.58 11.49
C GLY A 70 -7.44 3.34 10.27
N TYR A 71 -7.55 2.09 9.79
CA TYR A 71 -8.40 1.71 8.67
C TYR A 71 -9.88 2.07 8.93
N TYR A 72 -10.52 1.56 9.99
CA TYR A 72 -11.95 1.78 10.26
C TYR A 72 -12.20 3.06 11.06
N ALA A 73 -12.32 4.20 10.37
CA ALA A 73 -12.57 5.52 10.93
C ALA A 73 -11.61 5.85 12.10
N GLY A 74 -10.32 5.54 11.92
CA GLY A 74 -9.28 5.74 12.92
C GLY A 74 -9.03 4.55 13.87
N LYS A 75 -9.87 3.50 13.83
CA LYS A 75 -9.59 2.19 14.45
C LYS A 75 -8.78 1.30 13.52
N ASP A 76 -8.00 0.39 14.10
CA ASP A 76 -7.15 -0.52 13.36
C ASP A 76 -7.96 -1.63 12.67
N CYS A 77 -7.45 -2.19 11.58
CA CYS A 77 -7.97 -3.40 10.96
C CYS A 77 -6.92 -4.51 11.08
N HIS A 78 -7.28 -5.61 11.74
CA HIS A 78 -6.45 -6.81 11.76
C HIS A 78 -6.73 -7.63 10.51
N ILE A 79 -5.66 -8.14 9.89
CA ILE A 79 -5.73 -8.97 8.70
C ILE A 79 -5.36 -10.40 9.06
N PHE A 80 -6.31 -11.31 8.89
CA PHE A 80 -6.12 -12.74 9.09
C PHE A 80 -6.17 -13.47 7.76
N SER A 81 -5.37 -14.52 7.61
CA SER A 81 -5.29 -15.31 6.39
C SER A 81 -5.42 -16.81 6.68
N SER A 82 -6.16 -17.49 5.81
CA SER A 82 -6.17 -18.95 5.69
C SER A 82 -5.70 -19.35 4.29
N TYR A 83 -5.09 -20.53 4.20
CA TYR A 83 -4.44 -21.04 3.00
C TYR A 83 -5.04 -22.39 2.61
N PRO A 84 -6.18 -22.42 1.89
CA PRO A 84 -6.77 -23.67 1.37
C PRO A 84 -5.75 -24.53 0.60
N LYS A 85 -4.77 -23.87 -0.04
CA LYS A 85 -3.58 -24.51 -0.58
C LYS A 85 -2.38 -24.18 0.31
N ASN A 86 -1.89 -25.15 1.10
CA ASN A 86 -0.77 -24.96 2.04
C ASN A 86 0.46 -24.31 1.40
N SER A 87 0.77 -24.63 0.13
CA SER A 87 1.90 -24.04 -0.59
C SER A 87 1.79 -22.52 -0.75
N ARG A 88 0.57 -21.96 -0.76
CA ARG A 88 0.34 -20.52 -0.84
C ARG A 88 0.74 -19.78 0.44
N GLY A 89 0.79 -20.47 1.59
CA GLY A 89 1.26 -19.90 2.87
C GLY A 89 2.78 -19.89 3.02
N ILE A 90 3.54 -20.40 2.05
CA ILE A 90 5.00 -20.49 2.11
C ILE A 90 5.61 -19.28 1.40
N SER A 91 6.22 -18.37 2.17
CA SER A 91 7.04 -17.28 1.63
C SER A 91 8.46 -17.76 1.30
N PHE A 92 8.78 -17.88 0.01
CA PHE A 92 10.09 -18.37 -0.45
C PHE A 92 11.22 -17.32 -0.37
N HIS A 93 10.89 -16.06 -0.10
CA HIS A 93 11.83 -14.94 -0.09
C HIS A 93 11.88 -14.20 1.24
N LYS A 94 11.30 -14.80 2.29
CA LYS A 94 11.14 -14.20 3.61
C LYS A 94 12.42 -13.58 4.16
N GLU A 95 13.57 -14.28 4.14
CA GLU A 95 14.83 -13.76 4.69
C GLU A 95 15.31 -12.50 3.96
N LYS A 96 15.22 -12.50 2.62
CA LYS A 96 15.63 -11.36 1.80
C LYS A 96 14.73 -10.15 2.06
N GLU A 97 13.43 -10.36 2.13
CA GLU A 97 12.45 -9.31 2.39
C GLU A 97 12.54 -8.78 3.83
N ASP A 98 12.81 -9.64 4.82
CA ASP A 98 13.10 -9.23 6.19
C ASP A 98 14.35 -8.34 6.24
N GLN A 99 15.37 -8.65 5.41
CA GLN A 99 16.55 -7.80 5.27
C GLN A 99 16.21 -6.45 4.62
N VAL A 100 15.29 -6.40 3.65
CA VAL A 100 14.80 -5.14 3.07
C VAL A 100 14.20 -4.25 4.17
N ILE A 101 13.29 -4.79 4.99
CA ILE A 101 12.67 -4.05 6.09
C ILE A 101 13.70 -3.57 7.11
N LYS A 102 14.58 -4.45 7.58
CA LYS A 102 15.66 -4.10 8.53
C LYS A 102 16.51 -2.95 8.01
N ASN A 103 16.86 -2.99 6.72
CA ASN A 103 17.65 -1.93 6.08
C ASN A 103 16.89 -0.61 6.00
N CYS A 104 15.61 -0.63 5.64
CA CYS A 104 14.76 0.56 5.54
C CYS A 104 14.58 1.23 6.92
N LEU A 105 14.24 0.45 7.94
CA LEU A 105 14.05 0.95 9.31
C LEU A 105 15.34 1.49 9.94
N ARG A 106 16.49 0.84 9.69
CA ARG A 106 17.80 1.33 10.15
C ARG A 106 18.14 2.70 9.57
N LYS A 107 17.91 2.88 8.26
CA LYS A 107 18.17 4.15 7.57
C LYS A 107 17.26 5.27 8.07
N SER A 108 15.97 4.98 8.27
CA SER A 108 15.00 5.96 8.76
C SER A 108 15.33 6.46 10.18
N ARG A 109 15.63 5.54 11.11
CA ARG A 109 16.07 5.89 12.49
C ARG A 109 17.37 6.68 12.52
N GLY A 110 18.29 6.40 11.59
CA GLY A 110 19.54 7.15 11.46
C GLY A 110 19.27 8.62 11.12
N ALA A 111 18.34 8.89 10.20
CA ALA A 111 17.94 10.24 9.83
C ALA A 111 17.25 10.97 11.00
N GLU A 112 16.33 10.31 11.72
CA GLU A 112 15.66 10.89 12.89
C GLU A 112 16.63 11.26 14.02
N LYS A 113 17.61 10.41 14.32
CA LYS A 113 18.63 10.69 15.34
C LYS A 113 19.55 11.86 14.98
N ILE A 114 19.82 12.06 13.69
CA ILE A 114 20.60 13.21 13.22
C ILE A 114 19.80 14.51 13.41
N LEU A 115 18.50 14.51 13.12
CA LEU A 115 17.62 15.66 13.38
C LEU A 115 17.52 16.00 14.88
N GLN A 116 17.43 14.99 15.75
CA GLN A 116 17.35 15.24 17.21
C GLN A 116 18.67 15.76 17.79
N LYS A 117 19.82 15.32 17.28
CA LYS A 117 21.16 15.80 17.72
C LYS A 117 21.52 17.19 17.18
N SER A 118 20.84 17.69 16.16
CA SER A 118 21.07 19.04 15.62
C SER A 118 20.26 20.14 16.32
N GLY A 119 19.45 19.76 17.32
CA GLY A 119 18.80 20.68 18.26
C GLY A 119 19.71 21.19 19.39
N ASP A 120 20.93 20.67 19.52
CA ASP A 120 21.86 21.06 20.58
C ASP A 120 23.19 21.62 20.02
N SER A 121 23.23 22.96 20.03
CA SER A 121 24.37 23.89 20.01
C SER A 121 25.74 23.55 19.35
N ARG A 122 26.16 24.46 18.44
CA ARG A 122 27.54 24.88 18.07
C ARG A 122 28.44 23.93 17.27
N LYS A 123 28.06 23.61 16.02
CA LYS A 123 29.01 23.46 14.88
C LYS A 123 28.25 23.67 13.54
N LYS A 124 27.79 24.91 13.33
CA LYS A 124 27.22 25.39 12.06
C LYS A 124 28.37 25.59 11.06
N GLY A 125 28.50 24.71 10.08
CA GLY A 125 29.38 24.97 8.93
C GLY A 125 30.04 23.72 8.35
N SER A 126 29.25 22.83 7.77
CA SER A 126 29.68 22.01 6.61
C SER A 126 28.53 21.16 6.05
N TRP A 127 27.62 20.65 6.90
CA TRP A 127 26.62 19.63 6.49
C TRP A 127 25.18 20.14 6.33
N ILE A 128 24.88 21.39 6.70
CA ILE A 128 23.53 22.00 6.60
C ILE A 128 23.09 22.17 5.14
N LYS A 129 24.00 22.08 4.16
CA LYS A 129 23.64 22.16 2.73
C LYS A 129 22.87 20.96 2.17
N GLN A 130 22.78 19.83 2.88
CA GLN A 130 22.20 18.60 2.30
C GLN A 130 20.74 18.31 2.71
N TYR A 131 20.21 19.02 3.71
CA TYR A 131 18.84 18.85 4.23
C TYR A 131 18.13 20.19 4.48
N GLU A 132 18.39 21.19 3.66
CA GLU A 132 17.27 22.04 3.27
C GLU A 132 16.22 21.11 2.65
N LYS A 133 14.92 21.32 2.92
CA LYS A 133 13.83 20.69 2.16
C LYS A 133 14.26 20.70 0.70
N ILE A 134 14.67 19.56 0.15
CA ILE A 134 14.98 19.47 -1.28
C ILE A 134 13.60 19.57 -1.92
N ARG A 135 13.15 20.81 -2.11
CA ARG A 135 12.16 21.11 -3.13
C ARG A 135 12.74 20.49 -4.38
N LEU A 136 11.90 19.76 -5.10
CA LEU A 136 12.26 19.22 -6.41
C LEU A 136 13.03 20.31 -7.18
N PRO A 137 14.18 19.98 -7.81
CA PRO A 137 14.92 20.95 -8.61
C PRO A 137 13.99 21.68 -9.58
N GLU A 138 14.32 22.92 -9.96
CA GLU A 138 13.44 23.76 -10.79
C GLU A 138 13.01 23.11 -12.12
N GLU A 139 13.73 22.11 -12.59
CA GLU A 139 13.39 21.32 -13.78
C GLU A 139 12.18 20.37 -13.61
N TYR A 140 11.74 20.13 -12.37
CA TYR A 140 10.64 19.24 -12.06
C TYR A 140 9.40 20.00 -11.60
N THR A 141 8.25 19.60 -12.11
CA THR A 141 6.95 20.13 -11.69
C THR A 141 6.12 19.02 -11.07
N LEU A 142 5.74 19.16 -9.80
CA LEU A 142 4.79 18.28 -9.14
C LEU A 142 3.40 18.90 -9.19
N ARG A 143 2.41 18.15 -9.67
CA ARG A 143 1.02 18.61 -9.76
C ARG A 143 0.03 17.44 -9.64
N PRO A 144 -1.24 17.70 -9.28
CA PRO A 144 -2.30 16.72 -9.51
C PRO A 144 -2.42 16.43 -11.01
N ALA A 145 -2.80 15.19 -11.33
CA ALA A 145 -3.14 14.81 -12.69
C ALA A 145 -4.51 15.39 -13.06
N VAL A 146 -4.69 15.70 -14.34
CA VAL A 146 -5.94 16.11 -14.96
C VAL A 146 -6.37 15.07 -15.99
N GLN A 147 -7.64 15.07 -16.42
CA GLN A 147 -8.15 14.11 -17.39
C GLN A 147 -7.31 14.07 -18.70
N ALA A 148 -6.74 15.20 -19.12
CA ALA A 148 -5.87 15.26 -20.30
C ALA A 148 -4.56 14.46 -20.16
N ASP A 149 -4.15 14.10 -18.94
CA ASP A 149 -2.96 13.28 -18.68
C ASP A 149 -3.22 11.78 -18.85
N ALA A 150 -4.49 11.35 -18.91
CA ALA A 150 -4.88 9.94 -18.77
C ALA A 150 -4.22 9.03 -19.82
N SER A 151 -4.16 9.44 -21.08
CA SER A 151 -3.46 8.71 -22.16
C SER A 151 -1.95 8.55 -21.88
N THR A 152 -1.28 9.62 -21.43
CA THR A 152 0.15 9.59 -21.10
C THR A 152 0.42 8.73 -19.87
N MET A 153 -0.43 8.83 -18.84
CA MET A 153 -0.38 7.98 -17.66
C MET A 153 -0.56 6.50 -18.02
N ALA A 154 -1.54 6.17 -18.86
CA ALA A 154 -1.80 4.81 -19.31
C ALA A 154 -0.59 4.22 -20.06
N THR A 155 0.01 5.02 -20.93
CA THR A 155 1.25 4.66 -21.63
C THR A 155 2.37 4.38 -20.65
N LEU A 156 2.58 5.26 -19.66
CA LEU A 156 3.65 5.09 -18.67
C LEU A 156 3.44 3.85 -17.79
N TYR A 157 2.20 3.61 -17.34
CA TYR A 157 1.85 2.40 -16.60
C TYR A 157 2.10 1.15 -17.43
N SER A 158 1.75 1.14 -18.72
CA SER A 158 2.00 -0.03 -19.59
C SER A 158 3.48 -0.45 -19.64
N GLN A 159 4.40 0.51 -19.50
CA GLN A 159 5.84 0.27 -19.51
C GLN A 159 6.35 -0.23 -18.14
N GLY A 160 5.76 0.24 -17.05
CA GLY A 160 6.18 -0.10 -15.68
C GLY A 160 5.47 -1.31 -15.07
N PHE A 161 4.27 -1.62 -15.53
CA PHE A 161 3.29 -2.51 -14.92
C PHE A 161 2.70 -3.50 -15.93
N GLN A 162 3.56 -4.30 -16.58
CA GLN A 162 3.12 -5.30 -17.57
C GLN A 162 2.15 -6.36 -17.01
N PHE A 163 2.20 -6.65 -15.71
CA PHE A 163 1.40 -7.71 -15.07
C PHE A 163 0.76 -7.22 -13.77
N TYR A 164 0.14 -6.05 -13.82
CA TYR A 164 -0.57 -5.47 -12.68
C TYR A 164 -2.06 -5.79 -12.77
N PRO A 165 -2.73 -6.14 -11.65
CA PRO A 165 -4.11 -6.61 -11.64
C PRO A 165 -5.13 -5.57 -12.08
N THR A 166 -4.87 -4.28 -11.86
CA THR A 166 -5.76 -3.20 -12.27
C THR A 166 -5.41 -2.73 -13.68
N PRO A 167 -6.40 -2.36 -14.51
CA PRO A 167 -6.17 -2.00 -15.91
C PRO A 167 -5.67 -0.54 -16.07
N LEU A 168 -4.59 -0.19 -15.36
CA LEU A 168 -3.95 1.14 -15.40
C LEU A 168 -3.41 1.51 -16.79
N HIS A 169 -3.25 0.53 -17.69
CA HIS A 169 -2.86 0.74 -19.08
C HIS A 169 -4.04 1.17 -19.97
N MET A 170 -5.27 1.24 -19.44
CA MET A 170 -6.45 1.69 -20.16
C MET A 170 -6.80 3.12 -19.75
N GLU A 171 -6.75 4.05 -20.70
CA GLU A 171 -7.14 5.46 -20.48
C GLU A 171 -8.57 5.57 -19.92
N SER A 172 -9.51 4.79 -20.45
CA SER A 172 -10.90 4.78 -19.98
C SER A 172 -11.04 4.36 -18.52
N TYR A 173 -10.17 3.48 -18.03
CA TYR A 173 -10.14 3.10 -16.63
C TYR A 173 -9.62 4.24 -15.76
N LEU A 174 -8.53 4.89 -16.17
CA LEU A 174 -7.97 6.04 -15.45
C LEU A 174 -8.96 7.21 -15.37
N LEU A 175 -9.63 7.54 -16.47
CA LEU A 175 -10.68 8.57 -16.48
C LEU A 175 -11.80 8.23 -15.49
N LYS A 176 -12.25 6.97 -15.49
CA LYS A 176 -13.28 6.50 -14.54
C LYS A 176 -12.81 6.61 -13.09
N THR A 177 -11.57 6.22 -12.77
CA THR A 177 -11.07 6.27 -11.39
C THR A 177 -10.81 7.70 -10.93
N MET A 178 -10.31 8.57 -11.80
CA MET A 178 -10.15 10.01 -11.57
C MET A 178 -11.48 10.70 -11.22
N ASP A 179 -12.58 10.30 -11.85
CA ASP A 179 -13.93 10.84 -11.60
C ASP A 179 -14.60 10.22 -10.35
N SER A 180 -13.91 9.34 -9.64
CA SER A 180 -14.44 8.62 -8.47
C SER A 180 -13.61 8.88 -7.22
N ASN A 181 -13.02 7.83 -6.64
CA ASN A 181 -12.36 7.85 -5.35
C ASN A 181 -10.82 7.78 -5.45
N VAL A 182 -10.22 8.02 -6.63
CA VAL A 182 -8.75 7.92 -6.78
C VAL A 182 -8.12 9.27 -7.11
N LEU A 183 -7.18 9.68 -6.27
CA LEU A 183 -6.30 10.82 -6.55
C LEU A 183 -5.09 10.34 -7.33
N TYR A 184 -4.67 11.13 -8.32
CA TYR A 184 -3.42 10.91 -9.04
C TYR A 184 -2.56 12.16 -8.95
N PHE A 185 -1.29 11.97 -8.58
CA PHE A 185 -0.28 13.01 -8.62
C PHE A 185 0.86 12.57 -9.52
N LEU A 186 1.48 13.54 -10.17
CA LEU A 186 2.54 13.31 -11.12
C LEU A 186 3.69 14.30 -10.93
N VAL A 187 4.87 13.89 -11.39
CA VAL A 187 6.04 14.74 -11.53
C VAL A 187 6.40 14.78 -13.01
N GLU A 188 6.48 15.99 -13.54
CA GLU A 188 6.93 16.26 -14.90
C GLU A 188 8.36 16.76 -14.90
N LYS A 189 9.08 16.47 -15.98
CA LYS A 189 10.37 17.08 -16.30
C LYS A 189 10.38 17.41 -17.78
N GLN A 190 10.63 18.67 -18.13
CA GLN A 190 10.65 19.14 -19.53
C GLN A 190 9.37 18.79 -20.32
N GLY A 191 8.21 18.80 -19.65
CA GLY A 191 6.91 18.49 -20.25
C GLY A 191 6.57 16.99 -20.35
N GLU A 192 7.44 16.10 -19.86
CA GLU A 192 7.18 14.66 -19.83
C GLU A 192 6.89 14.17 -18.40
N ILE A 193 5.88 13.30 -18.24
CA ILE A 193 5.61 12.65 -16.94
C ILE A 193 6.70 11.61 -16.67
N VAL A 194 7.48 11.82 -15.61
CA VAL A 194 8.60 10.95 -15.23
C VAL A 194 8.33 10.12 -13.97
N SER A 195 7.35 10.53 -13.16
CA SER A 195 6.93 9.79 -11.98
C SER A 195 5.46 10.05 -11.70
N LEU A 196 4.77 9.07 -11.14
CA LEU A 196 3.38 9.19 -10.70
C LEU A 196 3.10 8.27 -9.50
N ALA A 197 2.02 8.58 -8.79
CA ALA A 197 1.47 7.77 -7.70
C ALA A 197 -0.01 8.11 -7.54
N SER A 198 -0.77 7.17 -6.99
CA SER A 198 -2.19 7.35 -6.71
C SER A 198 -2.51 7.17 -5.23
N ALA A 199 -3.65 7.70 -4.80
CA ALA A 199 -4.28 7.34 -3.53
C ALA A 199 -5.71 6.92 -3.79
N GLU A 200 -6.01 5.64 -3.54
CA GLU A 200 -7.38 5.10 -3.56
C GLU A 200 -8.03 5.41 -2.21
N MET A 201 -9.07 6.22 -2.24
CA MET A 201 -9.75 6.75 -1.06
C MET A 201 -10.96 5.91 -0.72
N ASP A 202 -11.13 5.61 0.56
CA ASP A 202 -12.34 4.99 1.07
C ASP A 202 -12.97 5.92 2.11
N SER A 203 -14.04 6.60 1.71
CA SER A 203 -14.75 7.55 2.56
C SER A 203 -15.54 6.87 3.69
N GLU A 204 -15.90 5.60 3.55
CA GLU A 204 -16.65 4.88 4.58
C GLU A 204 -15.74 4.54 5.75
N THR A 205 -14.51 4.12 5.45
CA THR A 205 -13.49 3.84 6.44
C THR A 205 -12.68 5.08 6.82
N GLY A 206 -12.69 6.15 6.01
CA GLY A 206 -11.88 7.34 6.25
C GLY A 206 -10.38 7.07 6.12
N SER A 207 -10.02 6.03 5.37
CA SER A 207 -8.65 5.62 5.07
C SER A 207 -8.35 5.76 3.58
N ALA A 208 -7.06 5.82 3.23
CA ALA A 208 -6.64 5.83 1.84
C ALA A 208 -5.42 4.94 1.62
N GLU A 209 -5.41 4.20 0.51
CA GLU A 209 -4.26 3.41 0.07
C GLU A 209 -3.42 4.20 -0.93
N ILE A 210 -2.18 4.55 -0.56
CA ILE A 210 -1.22 5.05 -1.55
C ILE A 210 -0.69 3.88 -2.36
N THR A 211 -0.96 3.90 -3.66
CA THR A 211 -0.67 2.82 -4.59
C THR A 211 -0.20 3.36 -5.95
N ASP A 212 -0.03 2.46 -6.92
CA ASP A 212 0.36 2.74 -8.31
C ASP A 212 1.62 3.59 -8.46
N CYS A 213 2.55 3.49 -7.50
CA CYS A 213 3.79 4.26 -7.47
C CYS A 213 4.75 3.80 -8.58
N LEU A 214 5.08 4.69 -9.50
CA LEU A 214 6.00 4.42 -10.61
C LEU A 214 6.94 5.61 -10.86
N THR A 215 8.22 5.31 -11.11
CA THR A 215 9.20 6.27 -11.63
C THR A 215 9.99 5.61 -12.75
N VAL A 216 10.16 6.35 -13.86
CA VAL A 216 10.94 5.86 -15.01
C VAL A 216 12.37 5.52 -14.62
N PRO A 217 13.01 4.50 -15.22
CA PRO A 217 14.34 4.05 -14.83
C PRO A 217 15.41 5.15 -14.75
N SER A 218 15.40 6.10 -15.68
CA SER A 218 16.34 7.23 -15.76
C SER A 218 16.21 8.25 -14.61
N GLU A 219 15.08 8.23 -13.89
CA GLU A 219 14.73 9.22 -12.86
C GLU A 219 14.63 8.60 -11.46
N ARG A 220 14.91 7.28 -11.34
CA ARG A 220 14.94 6.57 -10.05
C ARG A 220 16.07 7.08 -9.15
N GLY A 221 15.86 6.97 -7.83
CA GLY A 221 16.84 7.37 -6.82
C GLY A 221 16.89 8.87 -6.52
N LYS A 222 16.14 9.70 -7.25
CA LYS A 222 16.07 11.17 -7.06
C LYS A 222 15.03 11.63 -6.05
N GLY A 223 14.31 10.71 -5.41
CA GLY A 223 13.33 11.02 -4.37
C GLY A 223 11.92 11.38 -4.85
N LEU A 224 11.62 11.29 -6.16
CA LEU A 224 10.33 11.72 -6.73
C LEU A 224 9.10 11.07 -6.06
N ILE A 225 9.13 9.76 -5.81
CA ILE A 225 8.05 9.05 -5.08
C ILE A 225 7.83 9.63 -3.68
N LYS A 226 8.87 10.10 -3.00
CA LYS A 226 8.74 10.67 -1.65
C LYS A 226 7.97 12.00 -1.68
N GLU A 227 8.22 12.82 -2.69
CA GLU A 227 7.52 14.08 -2.90
C GLU A 227 6.06 13.83 -3.29
N LEU A 228 5.80 12.83 -4.15
CA LEU A 228 4.45 12.38 -4.49
C LEU A 228 3.68 11.88 -3.27
N ILE A 229 4.27 11.02 -2.43
CA ILE A 229 3.66 10.57 -1.17
C ILE A 229 3.32 11.78 -0.28
N THR A 230 4.24 12.73 -0.14
CA THR A 230 4.01 13.93 0.69
C THR A 230 2.87 14.79 0.16
N ALA A 231 2.76 14.93 -1.16
CA ALA A 231 1.70 15.68 -1.80
C ALA A 231 0.33 15.00 -1.65
N LEU A 232 0.27 13.67 -1.86
CA LEU A 232 -0.93 12.87 -1.63
C LEU A 232 -1.38 12.95 -0.18
N GLU A 233 -0.47 12.79 0.80
CA GLU A 233 -0.80 12.93 2.22
C GLU A 233 -1.40 14.30 2.54
N LYS A 234 -0.84 15.37 1.98
CA LYS A 234 -1.35 16.73 2.21
C LYS A 234 -2.77 16.89 1.66
N GLU A 235 -3.03 16.37 0.47
CA GLU A 235 -4.36 16.41 -0.15
C GLU A 235 -5.37 15.54 0.63
N LEU A 236 -4.96 14.35 1.08
CA LEU A 236 -5.77 13.47 1.92
C LEU A 236 -6.13 14.12 3.27
N SER A 237 -5.17 14.75 3.94
CA SER A 237 -5.40 15.54 5.16
C SER A 237 -6.39 16.68 4.90
N TYR A 238 -6.24 17.42 3.79
CA TYR A 238 -7.17 18.50 3.42
C TYR A 238 -8.60 17.97 3.19
N ARG A 239 -8.73 16.73 2.70
CA ARG A 239 -10.01 16.03 2.50
C ARG A 239 -10.53 15.31 3.75
N ASN A 240 -9.91 15.50 4.92
CA ASN A 240 -10.27 14.90 6.20
C ASN A 240 -10.15 13.36 6.28
N PHE A 241 -9.27 12.76 5.47
CA PHE A 241 -8.90 11.35 5.67
C PHE A 241 -8.04 11.21 6.92
N LEU A 242 -8.27 10.16 7.71
CA LEU A 242 -7.66 9.96 9.03
C LEU A 242 -6.35 9.16 8.96
N SER A 243 -6.23 8.28 7.97
CA SER A 243 -5.09 7.39 7.82
C SER A 243 -4.73 7.17 6.36
N SER A 244 -3.45 6.89 6.14
CA SER A 244 -2.90 6.43 4.88
C SER A 244 -2.18 5.12 5.11
N TYR A 245 -2.31 4.19 4.19
CA TYR A 245 -1.55 2.94 4.19
C TYR A 245 -1.09 2.57 2.78
N THR A 246 -0.26 1.54 2.69
CA THR A 246 0.05 0.90 1.41
C THR A 246 0.23 -0.60 1.60
N LEU A 247 -0.14 -1.37 0.58
CA LEU A 247 0.32 -2.74 0.39
C LEU A 247 1.35 -2.71 -0.74
N CYS A 248 2.64 -2.68 -0.39
CA CYS A 248 3.72 -2.61 -1.38
C CYS A 248 4.55 -3.90 -1.42
N ARG A 249 5.06 -4.25 -2.60
CA ARG A 249 5.81 -5.50 -2.80
C ARG A 249 6.97 -5.61 -1.83
N ALA A 250 7.03 -6.71 -1.07
CA ALA A 250 8.01 -6.88 -0.01
C ALA A 250 9.44 -6.97 -0.54
N SER A 251 9.59 -7.52 -1.75
CA SER A 251 10.87 -7.64 -2.46
C SER A 251 11.41 -6.32 -3.02
N SER A 252 10.64 -5.21 -3.04
CA SER A 252 11.03 -3.94 -3.65
C SER A 252 11.66 -2.96 -2.65
N PRO A 253 13.00 -2.79 -2.61
CA PRO A 253 13.64 -1.96 -1.58
C PRO A 253 13.35 -0.47 -1.75
N GLY A 254 13.13 -0.01 -2.99
CA GLY A 254 12.92 1.40 -3.29
C GLY A 254 11.63 1.95 -2.68
N ILE A 255 10.51 1.25 -2.91
CA ILE A 255 9.20 1.68 -2.40
C ILE A 255 9.11 1.52 -0.87
N ASN A 256 9.62 0.41 -0.33
CA ASN A 256 9.69 0.19 1.12
C ASN A 256 10.55 1.28 1.81
N ALA A 257 11.67 1.68 1.20
CA ALA A 257 12.50 2.76 1.72
C ALA A 257 11.80 4.12 1.63
N ALA A 258 10.99 4.37 0.60
CA ALA A 258 10.23 5.61 0.46
C ALA A 258 9.24 5.76 1.63
N PHE A 259 8.37 4.77 1.85
CA PHE A 259 7.40 4.78 2.96
C PHE A 259 8.07 4.82 4.34
N ALA A 260 9.11 4.01 4.57
CA ALA A 260 9.85 4.03 5.83
C ALA A 260 10.47 5.40 6.14
N SER A 261 10.97 6.11 5.11
CA SER A 261 11.55 7.45 5.28
C SER A 261 10.51 8.56 5.44
N GLN A 262 9.25 8.31 5.06
CA GLN A 262 8.12 9.22 5.25
C GLN A 262 7.37 9.01 6.58
N GLY A 263 7.94 8.21 7.48
CA GLY A 263 7.40 7.99 8.83
C GLY A 263 6.25 6.98 8.87
N TYR A 264 6.06 6.15 7.83
CA TYR A 264 5.13 5.04 7.92
C TYR A 264 5.69 3.95 8.84
N ALA A 265 4.83 3.39 9.67
CA ALA A 265 5.12 2.24 10.49
C ALA A 265 4.92 0.95 9.68
N TYR A 266 5.89 0.04 9.72
CA TYR A 266 5.71 -1.32 9.23
C TYR A 266 4.86 -2.11 10.22
N THR A 267 3.76 -2.72 9.76
CA THR A 267 2.75 -3.35 10.61
C THR A 267 2.40 -4.78 10.23
N GLY A 268 3.10 -5.36 9.27
CA GLY A 268 2.94 -6.76 8.88
C GLY A 268 3.29 -7.02 7.43
N ARG A 269 3.10 -8.26 6.99
CA ARG A 269 3.32 -8.69 5.61
C ARG A 269 2.29 -9.73 5.25
N LEU A 270 1.58 -9.47 4.16
CA LEU A 270 0.63 -10.42 3.58
C LEU A 270 1.41 -11.39 2.69
N VAL A 271 1.50 -12.66 3.08
CA VAL A 271 2.26 -13.67 2.33
C VAL A 271 1.56 -14.02 1.03
N ASN A 272 2.32 -14.05 -0.07
CA ASN A 272 1.91 -14.39 -1.42
C ASN A 272 0.58 -13.71 -1.79
N ASN A 273 0.43 -12.42 -1.52
CA ASN A 273 -0.87 -11.76 -1.57
C ASN A 273 -1.31 -11.40 -2.99
N CYS A 274 -0.38 -10.96 -3.83
CA CYS A 274 -0.67 -10.46 -5.16
C CYS A 274 0.06 -11.28 -6.23
N ARG A 275 -0.61 -11.56 -7.35
CA ARG A 275 0.01 -12.18 -8.52
C ARG A 275 0.73 -11.10 -9.32
N ILE A 276 2.01 -11.31 -9.61
CA ILE A 276 2.84 -10.38 -10.38
C ILE A 276 3.84 -11.21 -11.18
N GLU A 277 3.84 -11.04 -12.51
CA GLU A 277 4.77 -11.69 -13.46
C GLU A 277 4.96 -13.21 -13.26
N ARG A 278 5.89 -13.56 -12.36
CA ARG A 278 6.44 -14.91 -12.16
C ARG A 278 5.72 -15.72 -11.09
N GLY A 279 4.75 -15.14 -10.38
CA GLY A 279 4.03 -15.86 -9.34
C GLY A 279 3.34 -14.94 -8.36
N PHE A 280 3.24 -15.40 -7.11
CA PHE A 280 2.73 -14.60 -6.02
C PHE A 280 3.86 -13.89 -5.29
N GLU A 281 3.60 -12.65 -4.89
CA GLU A 281 4.52 -11.80 -4.16
C GLU A 281 3.94 -11.45 -2.79
N ASP A 282 4.82 -11.40 -1.79
CA ASP A 282 4.49 -10.90 -0.48
C ASP A 282 4.32 -9.37 -0.53
N MET A 283 3.41 -8.84 0.29
CA MET A 283 3.11 -7.41 0.33
C MET A 283 3.29 -6.88 1.75
N ASN A 284 4.24 -5.97 1.95
CA ASN A 284 4.45 -5.30 3.22
C ASN A 284 3.35 -4.27 3.47
N ILE A 285 2.88 -4.23 4.72
CA ILE A 285 1.90 -3.27 5.19
C ILE A 285 2.65 -2.11 5.87
N TRP A 286 2.42 -0.91 5.35
CA TRP A 286 2.93 0.33 5.93
C TRP A 286 1.77 1.27 6.23
N CYS A 287 1.72 1.84 7.43
CA CYS A 287 0.60 2.70 7.84
C CYS A 287 1.10 4.00 8.48
N LYS A 288 0.32 5.08 8.30
CA LYS A 288 0.56 6.37 8.91
C LYS A 288 -0.78 7.05 9.22
N ARG A 289 -0.90 7.61 10.43
CA ARG A 289 -2.02 8.50 10.76
C ARG A 289 -1.78 9.87 10.12
N LEU A 290 -2.81 10.39 9.47
CA LEU A 290 -2.81 11.72 8.89
C LEU A 290 -3.16 12.74 9.98
N LYS A 291 -2.68 13.97 9.81
CA LYS A 291 -2.88 15.08 10.75
C LYS A 291 -3.88 16.08 10.19
#